data_AF-A0A7V5CAA5-F1
#
_entry.id   AF-A0A7V5CAA5-F1
#
_cell.length_a   1.000
_cell.length_b   1.000
_cell.length_c   1.000
_cell.angle_alpha   90.00
_cell.angle_beta   90.00
_cell.angle_gamma   90.00
#
_symmetry.space_group_name_H-M   'P 1'
#
loop_
_entity.id
_entity.type
_entity.pdbx_description
1 polymer ?
#
loop_
_entity_poly.entity_id
_entity_poly.type
_entity_poly.pdbx_seq_one_letter_code
_entity_poly.pdbx_strand_id
1 'polypeptide(L)'
;MAGVLRYSRADAGKVALTPEGVAQVVAAARRAVLGQLALGTAIAAALFLSARITAGLLSTALAGLGFLALWGVLAALMAAWDHARTAKRLRDREQVASEIARESDPRKFWWAHRGLFPYGGS
;
A
#
# COMPACT_ATOMS: atom_id res chain seq x y z
N MET A 1 14.58 7.11 -12.05
CA MET A 1 13.39 7.82 -11.53
C MET A 1 12.71 6.92 -10.52
N ALA A 2 12.37 7.47 -9.34
CA ALA A 2 12.18 6.76 -8.09
C ALA A 2 11.06 5.68 -8.11
N GLY A 3 11.45 4.41 -8.16
CA GLY A 3 11.34 3.52 -7.00
C GLY A 3 9.97 3.24 -6.39
N VAL A 4 8.85 3.50 -7.07
CA VAL A 4 7.57 2.89 -6.70
C VAL A 4 7.66 1.42 -7.10
N LEU A 5 8.06 0.58 -6.14
CA LEU A 5 8.06 -0.88 -6.22
C LEU A 5 6.66 -1.36 -6.63
N ARG A 6 6.42 -1.41 -7.95
CA ARG A 6 5.38 -2.23 -8.56
C ARG A 6 5.80 -3.68 -8.33
N TYR A 7 5.53 -4.21 -7.14
CA TYR A 7 5.31 -5.65 -7.03
C TYR A 7 3.96 -5.93 -7.72
N SER A 8 4.01 -6.04 -9.05
CA SER A 8 2.87 -6.48 -9.83
C SER A 8 2.68 -7.99 -9.62
N ARG A 9 1.48 -8.52 -9.89
CA ARG A 9 1.23 -9.97 -9.91
C ARG A 9 2.27 -10.76 -10.74
N ALA A 10 2.83 -10.13 -11.77
CA ALA A 10 3.84 -10.74 -12.64
C ALA A 10 5.23 -10.85 -11.97
N ASP A 11 5.52 -10.00 -10.99
CA ASP A 11 6.80 -10.00 -10.26
C ASP A 11 6.76 -10.89 -9.02
N ALA A 12 5.57 -11.17 -8.48
CA ALA A 12 5.37 -12.11 -7.38
C ALA A 12 5.83 -13.55 -7.71
N GLY A 13 5.76 -13.96 -8.98
CA GLY A 13 6.30 -15.25 -9.45
C GLY A 13 7.83 -15.31 -9.54
N LYS A 14 8.52 -14.18 -9.40
CA LYS A 14 10.00 -14.09 -9.44
C LYS A 14 10.63 -14.06 -8.05
N VAL A 15 9.83 -13.88 -6.99
CA VAL A 15 10.30 -13.87 -5.61
C VAL A 15 10.33 -15.30 -5.09
N ALA A 16 11.49 -15.77 -4.65
CA ALA A 16 11.61 -17.07 -4.00
C ALA A 16 10.69 -17.13 -2.77
N LEU A 17 9.87 -18.19 -2.65
CA LEU A 17 9.07 -18.43 -1.43
C LEU A 17 9.98 -18.92 -0.32
N THR A 18 10.65 -17.97 0.31
CA THR A 18 11.34 -18.17 1.57
C THR A 18 10.73 -17.24 2.61
N PRO A 19 10.79 -17.61 3.91
CA PRO A 19 10.33 -16.72 4.99
C PRO A 19 10.99 -15.33 4.93
N GLU A 20 12.23 -15.27 4.47
CA GLU A 20 13.00 -14.04 4.26
C GLU A 20 12.48 -13.22 3.09
N GLY A 21 12.16 -13.87 1.96
CA GLY A 21 11.55 -13.22 0.80
C GLY A 21 10.18 -12.62 1.14
N VAL A 22 9.36 -13.34 1.91
CA VAL A 22 8.06 -12.85 2.39
C VAL A 22 8.24 -11.62 3.29
N ALA A 23 9.19 -11.66 4.22
CA ALA A 23 9.47 -10.52 5.10
C ALA A 23 9.94 -9.27 4.33
N GLN A 24 10.75 -9.44 3.28
CA GLN A 24 11.18 -8.34 2.41
C GLN A 24 10.01 -7.70 1.66
N VAL A 25 9.09 -8.51 1.11
CA VAL A 25 7.89 -8.02 0.42
C VAL A 25 6.99 -7.26 1.38
N VAL A 26 6.77 -7.78 2.59
CA VAL A 26 5.99 -7.09 3.64
C VAL A 26 6.62 -5.74 3.98
N ALA A 27 7.94 -5.69 4.20
CA ALA A 27 8.64 -4.46 4.54
C ALA A 27 8.60 -3.42 3.40
N ALA A 28 8.75 -3.87 2.17
CA ALA A 28 8.67 -3.03 0.97
C ALA A 28 7.25 -2.45 0.79
N ALA A 29 6.23 -3.29 0.86
CA ALA A 29 4.83 -2.88 0.77
C ALA A 29 4.46 -1.89 1.89
N ARG A 30 4.92 -2.13 3.13
CA ARG A 30 4.73 -1.20 4.24
C ARG A 30 5.33 0.18 3.97
N ARG A 31 6.55 0.25 3.42
CA ARG A 31 7.17 1.53 3.04
C ARG A 31 6.38 2.25 1.96
N ALA A 32 5.88 1.54 0.95
CA ALA A 32 5.07 2.12 -0.12
C ALA A 32 3.75 2.71 0.42
N VAL A 33 3.05 1.97 1.29
CA VAL A 33 1.83 2.44 1.96
C VAL A 33 2.09 3.69 2.79
N LEU A 34 3.13 3.68 3.63
CA LEU A 34 3.47 4.82 4.48
C LEU A 34 3.90 6.04 3.65
N GLY A 35 4.67 5.84 2.59
CA GLY A 35 5.08 6.90 1.68
C GLY A 35 3.87 7.57 1.00
N GLN A 36 2.88 6.77 0.58
CA GLN A 36 1.68 7.29 -0.07
C GLN A 36 0.74 8.00 0.91
N LEU A 37 0.63 7.51 2.15
CA LEU A 37 -0.07 8.22 3.22
C LEU A 37 0.58 9.57 3.53
N ALA A 38 1.91 9.59 3.67
CA ALA A 38 2.66 10.82 3.92
C ALA A 38 2.48 11.83 2.77
N LEU A 39 2.64 11.38 1.52
CA LEU A 39 2.49 12.21 0.34
C LEU A 39 1.04 12.71 0.18
N GLY A 40 0.05 11.82 0.31
CA GLY A 40 -1.37 12.19 0.20
C GLY A 40 -1.80 13.20 1.27
N THR A 41 -1.33 13.00 2.50
CA THR A 41 -1.59 13.94 3.61
C THR A 41 -0.91 15.29 3.37
N ALA A 42 0.33 15.29 2.88
CA ALA A 42 1.05 16.52 2.53
C ALA A 42 0.34 17.30 1.41
N ILE A 43 -0.14 16.62 0.37
CA ILE A 43 -0.91 17.24 -0.72
C ILE A 43 -2.21 17.82 -0.20
N ALA A 44 -2.98 17.06 0.59
CA ALA A 44 -4.22 17.55 1.18
C ALA A 44 -3.98 18.80 2.04
N ALA A 45 -2.96 18.76 2.92
CA ALA A 45 -2.59 19.89 3.76
C ALA A 45 -2.16 21.12 2.94
N ALA A 46 -1.36 20.92 1.89
CA ALA A 46 -0.95 22.00 0.98
C ALA A 46 -2.16 22.64 0.29
N LEU A 47 -3.13 21.85 -0.18
CA LEU A 47 -4.34 22.35 -0.82
C LEU A 47 -5.21 23.17 0.13
N PHE A 48 -5.41 22.71 1.37
CA PHE A 48 -6.14 23.48 2.39
C PHE A 48 -5.41 24.76 2.78
N LEU A 49 -4.07 24.71 2.92
CA LEU A 49 -3.27 25.89 3.20
C LEU A 49 -3.37 26.90 2.06
N SER A 50 -3.25 26.45 0.81
CA SER A 50 -3.42 27.28 -0.39
C SER A 50 -4.83 27.87 -0.50
N ALA A 51 -5.87 27.11 -0.12
CA ALA A 51 -7.25 27.61 -0.08
C ALA A 51 -7.44 28.73 0.96
N ARG A 52 -6.69 28.71 2.06
CA ARG A 52 -6.77 29.72 3.14
C ARG A 52 -6.08 31.04 2.80
N ILE A 53 -5.06 31.01 1.94
CA ILE A 53 -4.32 32.21 1.50
C ILE A 53 -4.85 32.81 0.19
N THR A 54 -5.73 32.10 -0.51
CA THR A 54 -6.37 32.56 -1.75
C THR A 54 -7.82 33.01 -1.48
N ALA A 55 -8.38 33.82 -2.38
CA ALA A 55 -9.74 34.33 -2.27
C ALA A 55 -10.57 34.00 -3.51
N GLY A 56 -11.89 34.10 -3.38
CA GLY A 56 -12.84 33.87 -4.47
C GLY A 56 -12.92 32.40 -4.92
N LEU A 57 -13.30 32.18 -6.18
CA LEU A 57 -13.54 30.86 -6.75
C LEU A 57 -12.34 29.90 -6.64
N LEU A 58 -11.12 30.44 -6.65
CA LEU A 58 -9.89 29.65 -6.51
C LEU A 58 -9.78 29.00 -5.13
N SER A 59 -10.20 29.71 -4.06
CA SER A 59 -10.23 29.16 -2.70
C SER A 59 -11.20 27.98 -2.60
N THR A 60 -12.40 28.12 -3.17
CA THR A 60 -13.41 27.05 -3.19
C THR A 60 -12.94 25.85 -4.00
N ALA A 61 -12.31 26.06 -5.15
CA ALA A 61 -11.75 24.99 -5.98
C ALA A 61 -10.63 24.23 -5.25
N LEU A 62 -9.72 24.93 -4.59
CA LEU A 62 -8.63 24.33 -3.81
C LEU A 62 -9.16 23.57 -2.59
N ALA A 63 -10.16 24.09 -1.89
CA ALA A 63 -10.82 23.38 -0.79
C ALA A 63 -11.52 22.11 -1.28
N GLY A 64 -12.19 22.15 -2.45
CA GLY A 64 -12.80 20.98 -3.09
C GLY A 64 -11.76 19.92 -3.47
N LEU A 65 -10.63 20.32 -4.06
CA LEU A 65 -9.51 19.43 -4.35
C LEU A 65 -8.90 18.84 -3.07
N GLY A 66 -8.77 19.64 -2.00
CA GLY A 66 -8.32 19.18 -0.69
C GLY A 66 -9.24 18.09 -0.12
N PHE A 67 -10.55 18.22 -0.30
CA PHE A 67 -11.54 17.22 0.10
C PHE A 67 -11.41 15.91 -0.69
N LEU A 68 -11.20 16.00 -2.01
CA LEU A 68 -10.91 14.83 -2.84
C LEU A 68 -9.60 14.15 -2.43
N ALA A 69 -8.57 14.94 -2.10
CA ALA A 69 -7.31 14.42 -1.59
C ALA A 69 -7.48 13.68 -0.26
N LEU A 70 -8.32 14.19 0.67
CA LEU A 70 -8.67 13.48 1.90
C LEU A 70 -9.36 12.14 1.64
N TRP A 71 -10.21 12.07 0.62
CA TRP A 71 -10.81 10.80 0.21
C TRP A 71 -9.76 9.78 -0.26
N GLY A 72 -8.76 10.25 -1.02
CA GLY A 72 -7.60 9.43 -1.40
C GLY A 72 -6.76 8.97 -0.21
N VAL A 73 -6.56 9.82 0.80
CA VAL A 73 -5.89 9.47 2.06
C VAL A 73 -6.68 8.42 2.83
N LEU A 74 -8.01 8.54 2.89
CA LEU A 74 -8.87 7.56 3.53
C LEU A 74 -8.78 6.19 2.85
N ALA A 75 -8.79 6.15 1.51
CA ALA A 75 -8.59 4.91 0.76
C ALA A 75 -7.21 4.29 1.04
N ALA A 76 -6.15 5.11 1.11
CA ALA A 76 -4.82 4.65 1.48
C ALA A 76 -4.75 4.12 2.93
N LEU A 77 -5.52 4.71 3.87
CA LEU A 77 -5.63 4.22 5.25
C LEU A 77 -6.33 2.85 5.31
N MET A 78 -7.39 2.65 4.52
CA MET A 78 -8.07 1.36 4.41
C MET A 78 -7.15 0.29 3.82
N ALA A 79 -6.39 0.62 2.76
CA ALA A 79 -5.38 -0.26 2.20
C ALA A 79 -4.25 -0.58 3.20
N ALA A 80 -3.84 0.41 4.00
CA ALA A 80 -2.85 0.22 5.07
C ALA A 80 -3.37 -0.72 6.16
N TRP A 81 -4.65 -0.61 6.51
CA TRP A 81 -5.30 -1.47 7.49
C TRP A 81 -5.37 -2.91 7.01
N ASP A 82 -5.78 -3.13 5.75
CA ASP A 82 -5.87 -4.47 5.17
C ASP A 82 -4.48 -5.13 5.04
N HIS A 83 -3.48 -4.33 4.65
CA HIS A 83 -2.08 -4.74 4.68
C HIS A 83 -1.62 -5.12 6.08
N ALA A 84 -1.92 -4.31 7.11
CA ALA A 84 -1.54 -4.60 8.49
C ALA A 84 -2.21 -5.89 9.02
N ARG A 85 -3.49 -6.12 8.67
CA ARG A 85 -4.22 -7.34 9.03
C ARG A 85 -3.60 -8.58 8.39
N THR A 86 -3.24 -8.49 7.10
CA THR A 86 -2.63 -9.57 6.33
C THR A 86 -1.20 -9.85 6.78
N ALA A 87 -0.39 -8.81 6.98
CA ALA A 87 0.98 -8.91 7.50
C ALA A 87 1.03 -9.48 8.93
N LYS A 88 0.02 -9.20 9.77
CA LYS A 88 -0.06 -9.78 11.12
C LYS A 88 -0.22 -11.30 11.07
N ARG A 89 -0.97 -11.85 10.12
CA ARG A 89 -1.13 -13.30 9.93
C ARG A 89 0.20 -13.96 9.52
N LEU A 90 0.97 -13.28 8.67
CA LEU A 90 2.28 -13.76 8.20
C LEU A 90 3.45 -13.43 9.13
N ARG A 91 3.18 -12.85 10.31
CA ARG A 91 4.22 -12.56 11.31
C ARG A 91 4.75 -13.84 11.96
N ASP A 92 3.93 -14.89 11.96
CA ASP A 92 4.26 -16.16 12.57
C ASP A 92 5.07 -17.03 11.59
N ARG A 93 6.40 -16.97 11.73
CA ARG A 93 7.34 -17.61 10.78
C ARG A 93 7.09 -19.10 10.60
N GLU A 94 6.65 -19.78 11.65
CA GLU A 94 6.31 -21.21 11.59
C GLU A 94 5.06 -21.45 10.74
N GLN A 95 4.03 -20.61 10.86
CA GLN A 95 2.84 -20.71 10.00
C GLN A 95 3.21 -20.46 8.53
N VAL A 96 4.02 -19.43 8.27
CA VAL A 96 4.49 -19.13 6.90
C VAL A 96 5.32 -20.27 6.33
N ALA A 97 6.25 -20.86 7.11
CA ALA A 97 7.02 -22.01 6.68
C ALA A 97 6.13 -23.23 6.39
N SER A 98 5.09 -23.45 7.19
CA SER A 98 4.13 -24.54 6.99
C SER A 98 3.23 -24.34 5.76
N GLU A 99 2.84 -23.09 5.47
CA GLU A 99 2.06 -22.74 4.28
C GLU A 99 2.91 -22.84 3.01
N ILE A 100 4.16 -22.37 3.05
CA ILE A 100 5.13 -22.55 1.95
C ILE A 100 5.37 -24.05 1.69
N ALA A 101 5.47 -24.87 2.74
CA ALA A 101 5.65 -26.31 2.61
C ALA A 101 4.41 -27.02 2.01
N ARG A 102 3.21 -26.49 2.26
CA ARG A 102 1.95 -27.02 1.71
C ARG A 102 1.67 -26.53 0.29
N GLU A 103 2.11 -25.33 -0.06
CA GLU A 103 1.75 -24.67 -1.30
C GLU A 103 3.01 -24.29 -2.09
N SER A 104 3.42 -25.22 -2.97
CA SER A 104 4.65 -25.12 -3.77
C SER A 104 4.56 -24.13 -4.94
N ASP A 105 3.36 -23.66 -5.26
CA ASP A 105 3.11 -22.72 -6.36
C ASP A 105 3.17 -21.27 -5.84
N PRO A 106 4.19 -20.48 -6.25
CA PRO A 106 4.35 -19.11 -5.82
C PRO A 106 3.13 -18.24 -6.09
N ARG A 107 2.48 -18.45 -7.23
CA ARG A 107 1.36 -17.60 -7.65
C ARG A 107 0.15 -17.81 -6.77
N LYS A 108 -0.14 -19.05 -6.37
CA LYS A 108 -1.27 -19.37 -5.49
C LYS A 108 -1.08 -18.80 -4.10
N PHE A 109 0.11 -18.96 -3.53
CA PHE A 109 0.46 -18.40 -2.22
C PHE A 109 0.27 -16.88 -2.17
N TRP A 110 0.80 -16.15 -3.17
CA TRP A 110 0.66 -14.70 -3.24
C TRP A 110 -0.78 -14.24 -3.54
N TRP A 111 -1.58 -15.07 -4.24
CA TRP A 111 -2.98 -14.78 -4.51
C TRP A 111 -3.85 -14.92 -3.26
N ALA A 112 -3.61 -15.96 -2.45
CA ALA A 112 -4.23 -16.13 -1.14
C ALA A 112 -3.92 -14.95 -0.20
N HIS A 113 -2.72 -14.38 -0.35
CA HIS A 113 -2.23 -13.25 0.44
C HIS A 113 -2.34 -11.89 -0.26
N ARG A 114 -3.26 -11.72 -1.22
CA ARG A 114 -3.38 -10.48 -2.02
C ARG A 114 -3.52 -9.18 -1.21
N GLY A 115 -4.02 -9.24 0.03
CA GLY A 115 -4.11 -8.10 0.96
C GLY A 115 -2.74 -7.51 1.35
N LEU A 116 -1.64 -8.22 1.07
CA LEU A 116 -0.28 -7.68 1.17
C LEU A 116 0.05 -6.65 0.10
N PHE A 117 -0.60 -6.74 -1.06
CA PHE A 117 -0.36 -5.88 -2.22
C PHE A 117 -1.47 -4.84 -2.29
N PRO A 118 -1.27 -3.64 -1.71
CA PRO A 118 -2.30 -2.59 -1.69
C PRO A 118 -2.75 -2.12 -3.08
N TYR A 119 -2.02 -2.45 -4.15
CA TYR A 119 -2.27 -1.99 -5.52
C TYR A 119 -2.29 -3.12 -6.56
N GLY A 120 -2.68 -4.34 -6.16
CA GLY A 120 -2.84 -5.49 -7.05
C GLY A 120 -4.01 -5.33 -8.02
N GLY A 121 -3.88 -4.40 -8.99
CA GLY A 121 -4.75 -4.29 -10.15
C GLY A 121 -4.61 -5.53 -11.05
N SER A 122 -5.76 -5.99 -11.55
CA SER A 122 -5.96 -7.13 -12.46
C SER A 122 -4.99 -7.16 -13.63
#